data_AF-Q28PG6-F1
#
_entry.id   AF-Q28PG6-F1
#
_cell.length_a   1.000
_cell.length_b   1.000
_cell.length_c   1.000
_cell.angle_alpha   90.00
_cell.angle_beta   90.00
_cell.angle_gamma   90.00
#
_symmetry.space_group_name_H-M   'P 1'
#
loop_
_entity.id
_entity.type
_entity.pdbx_description
1 polymer ?
#
loop_
_entity_poly.entity_id
_entity_poly.type
_entity_poly.pdbx_seq_one_letter_code
_entity_poly.pdbx_strand_id
1 'polypeptide(L)'
;MRTTAQAAHDRVDARLPLEARFGSLSVGQRQLVAICRSLAKDARLVFMDEPGASLIRQEVEHLFRVVRRLKDQGVSIVFVSHRLDEVLEMADRVTVIRDGKKISTMPAADMTEDLLTQHMMGERIEAEFLTSDTGGGASVLEVRDLSRAGAFDGMTLSGGNQQCVVLGKWLATNPRILILDSPTIGVDVKNERSIYEIAQDRARQKVPVIMISDELNELYFNANRIFHTADGQRRAEYRPLEITREAMTDAICAWMAWHHGRGLLVISIFLVALFSALSPYFYSASNATDLLEPYAVTTVLAAGVVVVLISGGLNLAIIATANASTLLMVWLLNGLIWPDVTGAEQIAWIALVFAAGLALCVAIGVINGRLVAIVGVHPILATLEPMTLINGVNPYPTNGGTLSGLRDPVLFISNGPIFHKPLSLFIFLAAAGAVSFLLGQMPLGIRIRIVGSNLNAAWFSGANTSAVLIRST
;
A
#
# COMPACT_ATOMS: atom_id res chain seq x y z
N MET A 1 -25.58 15.65 31.11
CA MET A 1 -25.79 15.15 29.72
C MET A 1 -24.73 15.66 28.76
N ARG A 2 -24.64 16.97 28.47
CA ARG A 2 -23.60 17.52 27.57
C ARG A 2 -22.17 17.27 28.06
N THR A 3 -21.94 17.42 29.36
CA THR A 3 -20.67 17.09 30.05
C THR A 3 -20.32 15.61 29.95
N THR A 4 -21.28 14.72 30.14
CA THR A 4 -21.12 13.26 30.01
C THR A 4 -20.81 12.84 28.57
N ALA A 5 -21.48 13.46 27.59
CA ALA A 5 -21.23 13.22 26.17
C ALA A 5 -19.83 13.71 25.76
N GLN A 6 -19.43 14.89 26.22
CA GLN A 6 -18.08 15.42 25.99
C GLN A 6 -17.01 14.52 26.61
N ALA A 7 -17.19 14.09 27.86
CA ALA A 7 -16.25 13.16 28.50
C ALA A 7 -16.14 11.81 27.75
N ALA A 8 -17.24 11.29 27.20
CA ALA A 8 -17.20 10.09 26.37
C ALA A 8 -16.45 10.32 25.05
N HIS A 9 -16.67 11.47 24.39
CA HIS A 9 -15.95 11.86 23.17
C HIS A 9 -14.45 12.03 23.42
N ASP A 10 -14.07 12.65 24.54
CA ASP A 10 -12.67 12.87 24.94
C ASP A 10 -11.97 11.52 25.23
N ARG A 11 -12.70 10.53 25.75
CA ARG A 11 -12.15 9.17 25.97
C ARG A 11 -11.80 8.46 24.68
N VAL A 12 -12.51 8.74 23.58
CA VAL A 12 -12.28 8.14 22.25
C VAL A 12 -11.63 9.10 21.25
N ASP A 13 -11.28 10.32 21.66
CA ASP A 13 -10.76 11.39 20.77
C ASP A 13 -11.65 11.67 19.54
N ALA A 14 -12.97 11.57 19.71
CA ALA A 14 -13.91 11.78 18.62
C ALA A 14 -14.37 13.24 18.56
N ARG A 15 -14.03 13.94 17.46
CA ARG A 15 -14.55 15.27 17.14
C ARG A 15 -15.91 15.19 16.43
N LEU A 16 -16.91 14.67 17.13
CA LEU A 16 -18.27 14.59 16.61
C LEU A 16 -19.08 15.85 16.96
N PRO A 17 -19.89 16.40 16.03
CA PRO A 17 -20.75 17.54 16.31
C PRO A 17 -21.91 17.12 17.24
N LEU A 18 -21.82 17.51 18.51
CA LEU A 18 -22.77 17.12 19.58
C LEU A 18 -24.22 17.57 19.34
N GLU A 19 -24.44 18.58 18.50
CA GLU A 19 -25.77 19.13 18.20
C GLU A 19 -26.31 18.69 16.83
N ALA A 20 -25.53 17.92 16.07
CA ALA A 20 -25.99 17.40 14.78
C ALA A 20 -27.08 16.34 14.96
N ARG A 21 -28.01 16.27 14.00
CA ARG A 21 -29.01 15.21 13.97
C ARG A 21 -28.32 13.87 13.67
N PHE A 22 -28.68 12.81 14.38
CA PHE A 22 -28.07 11.48 14.19
C PHE A 22 -28.13 10.99 12.72
N GLY A 23 -29.23 11.28 12.02
CA GLY A 23 -29.40 10.92 10.61
C GLY A 23 -28.49 11.66 9.63
N SER A 24 -27.89 12.80 10.02
CA SER A 24 -26.95 13.56 9.18
C SER A 24 -25.49 13.16 9.38
N LEU A 25 -25.20 12.21 10.27
CA LEU A 25 -23.86 11.69 10.52
C LEU A 25 -23.49 10.61 9.50
N SER A 26 -22.19 10.50 9.15
CA SER A 26 -21.67 9.37 8.34
C SER A 26 -21.85 8.03 9.07
N VAL A 27 -21.71 6.91 8.35
CA VAL A 27 -21.77 5.57 8.95
C VAL A 27 -20.71 5.42 10.06
N GLY A 28 -19.45 5.81 9.79
CA GLY A 28 -18.39 5.82 10.79
C GLY A 28 -18.65 6.74 11.98
N GLN A 29 -19.22 7.92 11.73
CA GLN A 29 -19.61 8.82 12.82
C GLN A 29 -20.71 8.23 13.71
N ARG A 30 -21.71 7.55 13.12
CA ARG A 30 -22.75 6.85 13.89
C ARG A 30 -22.18 5.71 14.73
N GLN A 31 -21.15 5.03 14.21
CA GLN A 31 -20.45 3.96 14.92
C GLN A 31 -19.69 4.48 16.15
N LEU A 32 -18.97 5.60 15.99
CA LEU A 32 -18.31 6.28 17.11
C LEU A 32 -19.32 6.73 18.17
N VAL A 33 -20.50 7.24 17.77
CA VAL A 33 -21.58 7.55 18.72
C VAL A 33 -22.02 6.32 19.50
N ALA A 34 -22.10 5.14 18.87
CA ALA A 34 -22.46 3.89 19.56
C ALA A 34 -21.40 3.49 20.62
N ILE A 35 -20.11 3.67 20.30
CA ILE A 35 -19.00 3.44 21.24
C ILE A 35 -19.04 4.47 22.38
N CYS A 36 -19.22 5.76 22.08
CA CYS A 36 -19.37 6.81 23.09
C CYS A 36 -20.54 6.51 24.05
N ARG A 37 -21.66 5.98 23.53
CA ARG A 37 -22.82 5.58 24.34
C ARG A 37 -22.54 4.42 25.29
N SER A 38 -21.71 3.44 24.90
CA SER A 38 -21.33 2.34 25.78
C SER A 38 -20.39 2.82 26.90
N LEU A 39 -19.47 3.73 26.58
CA LEU A 39 -18.51 4.30 27.52
C LEU A 39 -19.12 5.31 28.50
N ALA A 40 -20.16 6.04 28.09
CA ALA A 40 -20.91 6.94 28.96
C ALA A 40 -21.60 6.22 30.13
N LYS A 41 -21.65 4.88 30.10
CA LYS A 41 -22.16 4.02 31.18
C LYS A 41 -21.05 3.37 32.00
N ASP A 42 -19.82 3.89 31.93
CA ASP A 42 -18.64 3.37 32.63
C ASP A 42 -18.38 1.87 32.36
N ALA A 43 -18.63 1.43 31.12
CA ALA A 43 -18.40 0.06 30.72
C ALA A 43 -16.90 -0.32 30.85
N ARG A 44 -16.64 -1.45 31.52
CA ARG A 44 -15.31 -2.08 31.61
C ARG A 44 -15.11 -3.22 30.60
N LEU A 45 -16.21 -3.64 29.95
CA LEU A 45 -16.24 -4.64 28.90
C LEU A 45 -17.12 -4.14 27.76
N VAL A 46 -16.60 -4.15 26.53
CA VAL A 46 -17.33 -3.73 25.33
C VAL A 46 -17.33 -4.85 24.31
N PHE A 47 -18.52 -5.24 23.85
CA PHE A 47 -18.68 -6.11 22.70
C PHE A 47 -18.81 -5.27 21.44
N MET A 48 -18.01 -5.58 20.43
CA MET A 48 -18.06 -4.96 19.12
C MET A 48 -18.28 -6.05 18.08
N ASP A 49 -19.45 -6.03 17.46
CA ASP A 49 -19.83 -6.98 16.43
C ASP A 49 -19.67 -6.35 15.05
N GLU A 50 -18.76 -6.90 14.25
CA GLU A 50 -18.36 -6.46 12.91
C GLU A 50 -18.22 -4.94 12.75
N PRO A 51 -17.42 -4.26 13.59
CA PRO A 51 -17.48 -2.81 13.64
C PRO A 51 -16.85 -2.12 12.42
N GLY A 52 -16.15 -2.86 11.54
CA GLY A 52 -15.56 -2.35 10.31
C GLY A 52 -16.39 -2.55 9.04
N ALA A 53 -17.50 -3.31 9.07
CA ALA A 53 -18.16 -3.86 7.88
C ALA A 53 -18.76 -2.82 6.90
N SER A 54 -18.93 -1.57 7.33
CA SER A 54 -19.51 -0.50 6.48
C SER A 54 -18.66 0.78 6.47
N LEU A 55 -17.38 0.65 6.86
CA LEU A 55 -16.45 1.75 6.99
C LEU A 55 -15.45 1.77 5.84
N ILE A 56 -15.11 2.95 5.34
CA ILE A 56 -13.98 3.11 4.41
C ILE A 56 -12.66 2.93 5.16
N ARG A 57 -11.56 2.64 4.44
CA ARG A 57 -10.26 2.32 5.04
C ARG A 57 -9.80 3.32 6.12
N GLN A 58 -9.95 4.62 5.86
CA GLN A 58 -9.60 5.69 6.81
C GLN A 58 -10.47 5.68 8.08
N GLU A 59 -11.74 5.29 7.97
CA GLU A 59 -12.67 5.18 9.10
C GLU A 59 -12.35 3.94 9.96
N VAL A 60 -11.94 2.82 9.35
CA VAL A 60 -11.48 1.61 10.05
C VAL A 60 -10.22 1.91 10.88
N GLU A 61 -9.25 2.62 10.31
CA GLU A 61 -8.02 3.01 11.04
C GLU A 61 -8.33 3.91 12.25
N HIS A 62 -9.32 4.80 12.11
CA HIS A 62 -9.78 5.61 13.23
C HIS A 62 -10.45 4.75 14.32
N LEU A 63 -11.30 3.80 13.95
CA LEU A 63 -11.89 2.84 14.88
C LEU A 63 -10.82 2.05 15.64
N PHE A 64 -9.77 1.59 14.96
CA PHE A 64 -8.66 0.87 15.61
C PHE A 64 -7.91 1.72 16.63
N ARG A 65 -7.65 3.00 16.33
CA ARG A 65 -7.07 3.94 17.31
C ARG A 65 -7.97 4.08 18.54
N VAL A 66 -9.29 4.13 18.36
CA VAL A 66 -10.24 4.18 19.47
C VAL A 66 -10.17 2.91 20.30
N VAL A 67 -10.21 1.74 19.67
CA VAL A 67 -10.12 0.43 20.35
C VAL A 67 -8.84 0.31 21.17
N ARG A 68 -7.67 0.66 20.60
CA ARG A 68 -6.39 0.66 21.32
C ARG A 68 -6.41 1.58 22.53
N ARG A 69 -6.88 2.82 22.36
CA ARG A 69 -6.99 3.79 23.47
C ARG A 69 -7.90 3.30 24.60
N LEU A 70 -8.99 2.62 24.27
CA LEU A 70 -9.89 2.04 25.27
C LEU A 70 -9.25 0.87 26.00
N LYS A 71 -8.51 0.03 25.29
CA LYS A 71 -7.71 -1.05 25.88
C LYS A 71 -6.65 -0.49 26.84
N ASP A 72 -5.94 0.58 26.46
CA ASP A 72 -4.95 1.26 27.31
C ASP A 72 -5.58 1.87 28.58
N GLN A 73 -6.85 2.27 28.49
CA GLN A 73 -7.65 2.72 29.65
C GLN A 73 -8.18 1.56 30.51
N GLY A 74 -7.79 0.31 30.23
CA GLY A 74 -8.19 -0.88 30.98
C GLY A 74 -9.61 -1.39 30.65
N VAL A 75 -10.17 -1.00 29.51
CA VAL A 75 -11.45 -1.53 29.02
C VAL A 75 -11.18 -2.83 28.25
N SER A 76 -11.78 -3.93 28.70
CA SER A 76 -11.75 -5.20 27.96
C SER A 76 -12.65 -5.11 26.73
N ILE A 77 -12.18 -5.64 25.60
CA ILE A 77 -12.93 -5.59 24.34
C ILE A 77 -13.08 -7.00 23.79
N VAL A 78 -14.31 -7.37 23.44
CA VAL A 78 -14.60 -8.57 22.65
C VAL A 78 -14.92 -8.08 21.24
N PHE A 79 -13.99 -8.31 20.33
CA PHE A 79 -14.07 -7.88 18.94
C PHE A 79 -14.43 -9.09 18.08
N VAL A 80 -15.58 -9.02 17.42
CA VAL A 80 -16.05 -10.04 16.47
C VAL A 80 -15.86 -9.46 15.08
N SER A 81 -15.09 -10.14 14.25
CA SER A 81 -14.92 -9.81 12.85
C SER A 81 -14.60 -11.06 12.07
N HIS A 82 -15.05 -11.09 10.83
CA HIS A 82 -14.68 -12.09 9.84
C HIS A 82 -13.51 -11.64 8.98
N ARG A 83 -13.08 -10.38 9.12
CA ARG A 83 -11.94 -9.82 8.40
C ARG A 83 -10.66 -10.15 9.16
N LEU A 84 -9.87 -11.05 8.58
CA LEU A 84 -8.70 -11.64 9.21
C LEU A 84 -7.65 -10.59 9.58
N ASP A 85 -7.46 -9.59 8.72
CA ASP A 85 -6.57 -8.45 8.94
C ASP A 85 -6.93 -7.67 10.21
N GLU A 86 -8.23 -7.41 10.43
CA GLU A 86 -8.69 -6.69 11.62
C GLU A 86 -8.48 -7.48 12.92
N VAL A 87 -8.78 -8.78 12.88
CA VAL A 87 -8.68 -9.68 14.05
C VAL A 87 -7.22 -9.80 14.49
N LEU A 88 -6.31 -10.05 13.55
CA LEU A 88 -4.89 -10.20 13.84
C LEU A 88 -4.25 -8.89 14.30
N GLU A 89 -4.72 -7.74 13.82
CA GLU A 89 -4.21 -6.43 14.23
C GLU A 89 -4.63 -6.04 15.65
N MET A 90 -5.88 -6.34 16.04
CA MET A 90 -6.49 -5.81 17.27
C MET A 90 -6.45 -6.76 18.46
N ALA A 91 -6.49 -8.08 18.23
CA ALA A 91 -6.71 -9.04 19.30
C ALA A 91 -5.41 -9.32 20.08
N ASP A 92 -5.54 -9.50 21.40
CA ASP A 92 -4.51 -10.17 22.21
C ASP A 92 -4.64 -11.70 22.14
N ARG A 93 -5.89 -12.17 21.98
CA ARG A 93 -6.25 -13.58 21.98
C ARG A 93 -7.39 -13.81 21.01
N VAL A 94 -7.19 -14.74 20.08
CA VAL A 94 -8.15 -15.09 19.04
C VAL A 94 -8.86 -16.37 19.43
N THR A 95 -10.20 -16.38 19.31
CA THR A 95 -11.01 -17.58 19.48
C THR A 95 -11.78 -17.83 18.21
N VAL A 96 -11.59 -19.01 17.62
CA VAL A 96 -12.31 -19.43 16.42
C VAL A 96 -13.48 -20.30 16.82
N ILE A 97 -14.68 -19.89 16.40
CA ILE A 97 -15.91 -20.65 16.57
C ILE A 97 -16.39 -21.09 15.19
N ARG A 98 -16.67 -22.38 15.04
CA ARG A 98 -17.20 -22.99 13.82
C ARG A 98 -18.23 -24.04 14.21
N ASP A 99 -19.36 -24.07 13.51
CA ASP A 99 -20.45 -25.03 13.74
C ASP A 99 -20.94 -25.04 15.20
N GLY A 100 -21.00 -23.86 15.82
CA GLY A 100 -21.37 -23.68 17.23
C GLY A 100 -20.35 -24.23 18.24
N LYS A 101 -19.18 -24.70 17.78
CA LYS A 101 -18.12 -25.26 18.60
C LYS A 101 -16.89 -24.35 18.59
N LYS A 102 -16.24 -24.23 19.74
CA LYS A 102 -14.94 -23.58 19.86
C LYS A 102 -13.88 -24.49 19.24
N ILE A 103 -13.32 -24.08 18.12
CA ILE A 103 -12.27 -24.82 17.41
C ILE A 103 -10.92 -24.59 18.10
N SER A 104 -10.58 -23.32 18.37
CA SER A 104 -9.35 -22.97 19.06
C SER A 104 -9.50 -21.67 19.85
N THR A 105 -8.65 -21.51 20.87
CA THR A 105 -8.35 -20.22 21.49
C THR A 105 -6.84 -20.15 21.66
N MET A 106 -6.21 -19.12 21.12
CA MET A 106 -4.76 -18.94 21.24
C MET A 106 -4.38 -17.46 21.22
N PRO A 107 -3.19 -17.10 21.74
CA PRO A 107 -2.66 -15.75 21.61
C PRO A 107 -2.64 -15.32 20.13
N ALA A 108 -2.98 -14.06 19.86
CA ALA A 108 -2.95 -13.55 18.49
C ALA A 108 -1.54 -13.60 17.88
N ALA A 109 -0.50 -13.49 18.72
CA ALA A 109 0.91 -13.61 18.31
C ALA A 109 1.26 -15.01 17.75
N ASP A 110 0.53 -16.05 18.16
CA ASP A 110 0.72 -17.43 17.71
C ASP A 110 -0.23 -17.79 16.55
N MET A 111 -1.06 -16.85 16.11
CA MET A 111 -2.05 -17.03 15.05
C MET A 111 -1.56 -16.39 13.75
N THR A 112 -1.47 -17.17 12.67
CA THR A 112 -1.26 -16.65 11.30
C THR A 112 -2.58 -16.56 10.56
N GLU A 113 -2.62 -15.79 9.48
CA GLU A 113 -3.80 -15.70 8.61
C GLU A 113 -4.18 -17.07 8.03
N ASP A 114 -3.18 -17.85 7.58
CA ASP A 114 -3.38 -19.21 7.08
C ASP A 114 -3.99 -20.13 8.15
N LEU A 115 -3.49 -20.08 9.39
CA LEU A 115 -3.96 -20.91 10.48
C LEU A 115 -5.36 -20.49 10.94
N LEU A 116 -5.62 -19.18 10.99
CA LEU A 116 -6.93 -18.62 11.29
C LEU A 116 -7.95 -19.05 10.24
N THR A 117 -7.57 -18.94 8.96
CA THR A 117 -8.36 -19.40 7.81
C THR A 117 -8.63 -20.90 7.89
N GLN A 118 -7.61 -21.71 8.17
CA GLN A 118 -7.74 -23.15 8.34
C GLN A 118 -8.69 -23.51 9.48
N HIS A 119 -8.58 -22.83 10.62
CA HIS A 119 -9.47 -23.05 11.75
C HIS A 119 -10.91 -22.60 11.44
N MET A 120 -11.07 -21.52 10.68
CA MET A 120 -12.38 -21.00 10.27
C MET A 120 -13.06 -21.89 9.21
N MET A 121 -12.33 -22.42 8.24
CA MET A 121 -12.86 -23.18 7.11
C MET A 121 -12.88 -24.70 7.34
N GLY A 122 -11.89 -25.26 8.06
CA GLY A 122 -11.72 -26.70 8.22
C GLY A 122 -11.03 -27.35 7.02
N GLU A 123 -9.83 -27.86 7.26
CA GLU A 123 -8.93 -28.56 6.32
C GLU A 123 -8.29 -27.74 5.18
N ARG A 124 -7.10 -28.19 4.75
CA ARG A 124 -6.24 -27.56 3.75
C ARG A 124 -6.99 -27.45 2.42
N ILE A 125 -6.85 -26.31 1.75
CA ILE A 125 -7.23 -26.13 0.35
C ILE A 125 -6.23 -26.94 -0.50
N GLU A 126 -6.42 -28.26 -0.58
CA GLU A 126 -6.05 -29.01 -1.76
C GLU A 126 -7.25 -28.97 -2.69
N ALA A 127 -7.04 -28.42 -3.88
CA ALA A 127 -8.05 -28.31 -4.91
C ALA A 127 -8.43 -29.70 -5.44
N GLU A 128 -9.20 -30.46 -4.68
CA GLU A 128 -9.93 -31.60 -5.18
C GLU A 128 -11.33 -31.14 -5.60
N PHE A 129 -11.61 -31.30 -6.89
CA PHE A 129 -12.95 -31.20 -7.44
C PHE A 129 -13.83 -32.28 -6.77
N LEU A 130 -14.47 -31.94 -5.66
CA LEU A 130 -15.49 -32.79 -5.05
C LEU A 130 -16.75 -32.73 -5.93
N THR A 131 -16.91 -33.75 -6.78
CA THR A 131 -18.25 -34.17 -7.21
C THR A 131 -18.96 -34.71 -5.97
N SER A 132 -19.89 -33.93 -5.40
CA SER A 132 -20.70 -34.36 -4.27
C SER A 132 -21.86 -35.23 -4.73
N ASP A 133 -21.89 -36.44 -4.20
CA ASP A 133 -23.06 -37.31 -4.17
C ASP A 133 -24.17 -36.63 -3.35
N THR A 134 -25.39 -36.64 -3.88
CA THR A 134 -26.56 -36.00 -3.28
C THR A 134 -27.07 -36.83 -2.10
N GLY A 135 -26.74 -36.41 -0.87
CA GLY A 135 -27.24 -37.05 0.34
C GLY A 135 -27.47 -36.08 1.50
N GLY A 136 -28.68 -35.53 1.59
CA GLY A 136 -29.34 -35.23 2.87
C GLY A 136 -28.94 -33.99 3.67
N GLY A 137 -29.60 -32.86 3.37
CA GLY A 137 -30.15 -31.90 4.32
C GLY A 137 -29.35 -31.47 5.55
N ALA A 138 -28.54 -30.42 5.40
CA ALA A 138 -28.22 -29.49 6.49
C ALA A 138 -28.78 -28.11 6.14
N SER A 139 -29.43 -27.46 7.11
CA SER A 139 -30.03 -26.13 6.95
C SER A 139 -28.98 -25.10 6.50
N VAL A 140 -29.14 -24.55 5.29
CA VAL A 140 -28.23 -23.55 4.69
C VAL A 140 -28.46 -22.15 5.26
N LEU A 141 -29.63 -21.87 5.84
CA LEU A 141 -29.98 -20.56 6.40
C LEU A 141 -30.94 -20.72 7.59
N GLU A 142 -30.51 -20.30 8.78
CA GLU A 142 -31.37 -20.23 9.96
C GLU A 142 -31.60 -18.77 10.34
N VAL A 143 -32.86 -18.37 10.50
CA VAL A 143 -33.18 -16.99 10.89
C VAL A 143 -34.13 -16.94 12.08
N ARG A 144 -33.87 -16.03 13.02
CA ARG A 144 -34.67 -15.83 14.23
C ARG A 144 -35.10 -14.36 14.37
N ASP A 145 -36.37 -14.19 14.76
CA ASP A 145 -37.10 -12.94 15.07
C ASP A 145 -37.47 -11.94 13.96
N LEU A 146 -37.65 -12.35 12.71
CA LEU A 146 -38.34 -11.52 11.69
C LEU A 146 -39.88 -11.57 11.81
N SER A 147 -40.51 -10.71 12.62
CA SER A 147 -41.92 -10.26 12.42
C SER A 147 -42.01 -9.11 11.39
N ARG A 148 -43.17 -8.42 11.05
CA ARG A 148 -43.74 -6.98 10.80
C ARG A 148 -45.22 -7.18 10.85
N ALA A 149 -45.93 -6.17 11.31
CA ALA A 149 -47.34 -6.04 11.01
C ALA A 149 -47.53 -5.70 9.51
N GLY A 150 -47.48 -6.73 8.64
CA GLY A 150 -47.61 -6.65 7.18
C GLY A 150 -46.34 -6.75 6.31
N ALA A 151 -45.17 -7.20 6.81
CA ALA A 151 -43.90 -7.68 6.15
C ALA A 151 -42.70 -7.98 7.12
N PHE A 152 -41.81 -7.03 7.60
CA PHE A 152 -40.87 -7.25 8.77
C PHE A 152 -40.60 -6.28 10.07
N ASP A 153 -40.31 -6.75 11.32
CA ASP A 153 -40.24 -6.26 12.74
C ASP A 153 -39.38 -7.28 13.56
N GLY A 154 -38.26 -6.89 14.17
CA GLY A 154 -37.47 -7.77 15.05
C GLY A 154 -36.27 -8.55 14.48
N MET A 155 -35.87 -8.38 13.20
CA MET A 155 -34.70 -9.09 12.67
C MET A 155 -33.44 -8.20 12.67
N THR A 156 -32.31 -8.73 13.16
CA THR A 156 -30.96 -8.14 13.03
C THR A 156 -30.17 -9.05 12.10
N LEU A 157 -29.83 -8.58 10.89
CA LEU A 157 -29.02 -9.30 9.92
C LEU A 157 -27.71 -8.54 9.70
N SER A 158 -26.57 -9.22 9.76
CA SER A 158 -25.27 -8.70 9.30
C SER A 158 -25.31 -8.37 7.80
N GLY A 159 -24.34 -7.58 7.30
CA GLY A 159 -24.28 -7.19 5.89
C GLY A 159 -24.34 -8.40 4.94
N GLY A 160 -23.56 -9.44 5.23
CA GLY A 160 -23.61 -10.72 4.51
C GLY A 160 -24.97 -11.41 4.55
N ASN A 161 -25.61 -11.46 5.71
CA ASN A 161 -26.94 -12.06 5.85
C ASN A 161 -28.05 -11.24 5.16
N GLN A 162 -27.90 -9.91 5.08
CA GLN A 162 -28.81 -9.07 4.29
C GLN A 162 -28.71 -9.37 2.81
N GLN A 163 -27.49 -9.53 2.27
CA GLN A 163 -27.32 -9.92 0.88
C GLN A 163 -27.83 -11.34 0.61
N CYS A 164 -27.59 -12.31 1.49
CA CYS A 164 -28.18 -13.66 1.37
C CYS A 164 -29.72 -13.62 1.36
N VAL A 165 -30.36 -12.75 2.15
CA VAL A 165 -31.82 -12.57 2.14
C VAL A 165 -32.32 -11.90 0.86
N VAL A 166 -31.60 -10.89 0.34
CA VAL A 166 -31.93 -10.26 -0.95
C VAL A 166 -31.82 -11.27 -2.09
N LEU A 167 -30.71 -12.02 -2.11
CA LEU A 167 -30.49 -13.09 -3.07
C LEU A 167 -31.59 -14.14 -2.95
N GLY A 168 -31.91 -14.60 -1.73
CA GLY A 168 -33.00 -15.53 -1.46
C GLY A 168 -34.36 -15.05 -1.96
N LYS A 169 -34.69 -13.75 -1.76
CA LYS A 169 -35.92 -13.14 -2.29
C LYS A 169 -35.97 -13.18 -3.82
N TRP A 170 -34.87 -12.85 -4.48
CA TRP A 170 -34.80 -12.91 -5.94
C TRP A 170 -34.91 -14.33 -6.46
N LEU A 171 -34.25 -15.29 -5.83
CA LEU A 171 -34.35 -16.69 -6.20
C LEU A 171 -35.74 -17.28 -6.01
N ALA A 172 -36.50 -16.81 -5.01
CA ALA A 172 -37.89 -17.20 -4.81
C ALA A 172 -38.81 -16.78 -5.98
N THR A 173 -38.41 -15.79 -6.78
CA THR A 173 -39.16 -15.39 -7.99
C THR A 173 -38.91 -16.31 -9.19
N ASN A 174 -38.05 -17.33 -9.04
CA ASN A 174 -37.61 -18.22 -10.10
C ASN A 174 -37.12 -17.45 -11.34
N PRO A 175 -36.04 -16.65 -11.20
CA PRO A 175 -35.62 -15.72 -12.23
C PRO A 175 -35.11 -16.46 -13.48
N ARG A 176 -35.44 -15.92 -14.66
CA ARG A 176 -34.92 -16.44 -15.93
C ARG A 176 -33.49 -15.98 -16.24
N ILE A 177 -33.02 -14.96 -15.54
CA ILE A 177 -31.65 -14.43 -15.60
C ILE A 177 -31.32 -13.84 -14.23
N LEU A 178 -30.10 -14.08 -13.76
CA LEU A 178 -29.58 -13.52 -12.51
C LEU A 178 -28.44 -12.56 -12.83
N ILE A 179 -28.54 -11.32 -12.36
CA ILE A 179 -27.48 -10.33 -12.47
C ILE A 179 -27.01 -9.99 -11.06
N LEU A 180 -25.72 -10.18 -10.82
CA LEU A 180 -25.05 -9.97 -9.55
C LEU A 180 -24.05 -8.84 -9.74
N ASP A 181 -24.31 -7.69 -9.13
CA ASP A 181 -23.45 -6.52 -9.19
C ASP A 181 -22.71 -6.38 -7.87
N SER A 182 -21.39 -6.57 -7.92
CA SER A 182 -20.45 -6.67 -6.79
C SER A 182 -21.07 -7.40 -5.59
N PRO A 183 -21.47 -8.68 -5.76
CA PRO A 183 -22.34 -9.40 -4.83
C PRO A 183 -21.64 -9.85 -3.53
N THR A 184 -20.40 -9.44 -3.32
CA THR A 184 -19.55 -9.80 -2.17
C THR A 184 -19.16 -8.57 -1.34
N ILE A 185 -19.50 -7.36 -1.78
CA ILE A 185 -19.21 -6.14 -1.02
C ILE A 185 -19.95 -6.18 0.32
N GLY A 186 -19.20 -6.15 1.43
CA GLY A 186 -19.75 -6.14 2.79
C GLY A 186 -20.26 -7.49 3.28
N VAL A 187 -19.83 -8.59 2.63
CA VAL A 187 -20.09 -9.97 3.01
C VAL A 187 -18.86 -10.55 3.68
N ASP A 188 -19.06 -11.45 4.64
CA ASP A 188 -17.95 -12.18 5.22
C ASP A 188 -17.42 -13.30 4.32
N VAL A 189 -16.14 -13.64 4.46
CA VAL A 189 -15.46 -14.66 3.63
C VAL A 189 -16.19 -16.01 3.61
N LYS A 190 -16.92 -16.38 4.67
CA LYS A 190 -17.71 -17.62 4.69
C LYS A 190 -18.99 -17.49 3.85
N ASN A 191 -19.68 -16.36 3.97
CA ASN A 191 -20.91 -16.08 3.25
C ASN A 191 -20.66 -15.73 1.77
N GLU A 192 -19.49 -15.17 1.42
CA GLU A 192 -19.08 -14.98 0.02
C GLU A 192 -19.11 -16.31 -0.74
N ARG A 193 -18.59 -17.37 -0.12
CA ARG A 193 -18.63 -18.72 -0.69
C ARG A 193 -20.06 -19.20 -0.92
N SER A 194 -20.97 -18.95 0.02
CA SER A 194 -22.39 -19.30 -0.15
C SER A 194 -23.03 -18.56 -1.31
N ILE A 195 -22.70 -17.28 -1.52
CA ILE A 195 -23.19 -16.50 -2.67
C ILE A 195 -22.67 -17.10 -3.99
N TYR A 196 -21.39 -17.49 -4.03
CA TYR A 196 -20.82 -18.17 -5.18
C TYR A 196 -21.47 -19.53 -5.44
N GLU A 197 -21.65 -20.36 -4.42
CA GLU A 197 -22.31 -21.66 -4.52
C GLU A 197 -23.74 -21.52 -5.05
N ILE A 198 -24.50 -20.54 -4.54
CA ILE A 198 -25.84 -20.23 -5.02
C ILE A 198 -25.82 -19.80 -6.49
N ALA A 199 -24.91 -18.91 -6.88
CA ALA A 199 -24.77 -18.47 -8.27
C ALA A 199 -24.42 -19.65 -9.19
N GLN A 200 -23.48 -20.49 -8.78
CA GLN A 200 -23.07 -21.69 -9.51
C GLN A 200 -24.20 -22.72 -9.63
N ASP A 201 -24.97 -22.95 -8.58
CA ASP A 201 -26.10 -23.87 -8.60
C ASP A 201 -27.22 -23.40 -9.53
N ARG A 202 -27.46 -22.09 -9.60
CA ARG A 202 -28.40 -21.53 -10.59
C ARG A 202 -27.88 -21.64 -12.02
N ALA A 203 -26.59 -21.42 -12.22
CA ALA A 203 -25.95 -21.68 -13.50
C ALA A 203 -26.10 -23.17 -13.92
N ARG A 204 -25.91 -24.11 -12.99
CA ARG A 204 -26.13 -25.56 -13.22
C ARG A 204 -27.58 -25.88 -13.57
N GLN A 205 -28.54 -25.15 -12.99
CA GLN A 205 -29.97 -25.22 -13.34
C GLN A 205 -30.32 -24.50 -14.65
N LYS A 206 -29.33 -24.12 -15.46
CA LYS A 206 -29.47 -23.43 -16.75
C LYS A 206 -30.09 -22.04 -16.65
N VAL A 207 -30.00 -21.39 -15.49
CA VAL A 207 -30.28 -19.96 -15.35
C VAL A 207 -29.02 -19.18 -15.72
N PRO A 208 -29.02 -18.31 -16.75
CA PRO A 208 -27.89 -17.44 -17.04
C PRO A 208 -27.57 -16.53 -15.86
N VAL A 209 -26.31 -16.51 -15.46
CA VAL A 209 -25.79 -15.63 -14.39
C VAL A 209 -24.78 -14.66 -15.00
N ILE A 210 -24.98 -13.36 -14.75
CA ILE A 210 -24.04 -12.29 -15.07
C ILE A 210 -23.49 -11.77 -13.76
N MET A 211 -22.17 -11.81 -13.60
CA MET A 211 -21.47 -11.28 -12.43
C MET A 211 -20.62 -10.08 -12.85
N ILE A 212 -20.81 -8.97 -12.15
CA ILE A 212 -20.05 -7.73 -12.31
C ILE A 212 -19.24 -7.59 -11.03
N SER A 213 -17.93 -7.49 -11.14
CA SER A 213 -17.02 -7.34 -10.00
C SER A 213 -15.75 -6.62 -10.45
N ASP A 214 -15.17 -5.85 -9.55
CA ASP A 214 -13.84 -5.25 -9.66
C ASP A 214 -12.75 -6.16 -9.05
N GLU A 215 -13.13 -7.28 -8.43
CA GLU A 215 -12.21 -8.29 -7.92
C GLU A 215 -11.93 -9.39 -8.95
N LEU A 216 -10.68 -9.43 -9.42
CA LEU A 216 -10.25 -10.39 -10.44
C LEU A 216 -10.44 -11.85 -10.00
N ASN A 217 -10.16 -12.15 -8.72
CA ASN A 217 -10.22 -13.52 -8.18
C ASN A 217 -11.66 -14.04 -8.14
N GLU A 218 -12.61 -13.19 -7.76
CA GLU A 218 -14.04 -13.53 -7.78
C GLU A 218 -14.47 -14.00 -9.17
N LEU A 219 -14.13 -13.22 -10.20
CA LEU A 219 -14.49 -13.55 -11.58
C LEU A 219 -13.72 -14.77 -12.10
N TYR A 220 -12.41 -14.84 -11.85
CA TYR A 220 -11.55 -15.91 -12.36
C TYR A 220 -12.01 -17.30 -11.90
N PHE A 221 -12.47 -17.43 -10.65
CA PHE A 221 -12.87 -18.72 -10.10
C PHE A 221 -14.34 -19.08 -10.32
N ASN A 222 -15.21 -18.09 -10.55
CA ASN A 222 -16.65 -18.32 -10.61
C ASN A 222 -17.26 -18.13 -11.99
N ALA A 223 -16.54 -17.56 -12.96
CA ALA A 223 -17.05 -17.29 -14.30
C ALA A 223 -16.54 -18.29 -15.34
N ASN A 224 -17.40 -18.68 -16.28
CA ASN A 224 -16.98 -19.42 -17.47
C ASN A 224 -16.32 -18.50 -18.51
N ARG A 225 -16.73 -17.22 -18.54
CA ARG A 225 -16.28 -16.20 -19.48
C ARG A 225 -16.23 -14.86 -18.74
N ILE A 226 -15.15 -14.11 -18.93
CA ILE A 226 -14.95 -12.81 -18.31
C ILE A 226 -14.81 -11.77 -19.40
N PHE A 227 -15.59 -10.70 -19.31
CA PHE A 227 -15.49 -9.56 -20.21
C PHE A 227 -14.80 -8.41 -19.49
N HIS A 228 -13.59 -8.09 -19.91
CA HIS A 228 -12.93 -6.87 -19.46
C HIS A 228 -13.51 -5.69 -20.23
N THR A 229 -14.11 -4.76 -19.49
CA THR A 229 -14.69 -3.53 -20.05
C THR A 229 -13.91 -2.32 -19.55
N ALA A 230 -13.72 -1.34 -20.42
CA ALA A 230 -13.14 -0.04 -20.07
C ALA A 230 -13.67 1.02 -21.05
N ASP A 231 -13.92 2.23 -20.56
CA ASP A 231 -14.51 3.34 -21.32
C ASP A 231 -15.85 2.97 -21.99
N GLY A 232 -16.67 2.16 -21.31
CA GLY A 232 -17.96 1.70 -21.83
C GLY A 232 -17.88 0.72 -23.00
N GLN A 233 -16.69 0.18 -23.31
CA GLN A 233 -16.50 -0.81 -24.37
C GLN A 233 -15.87 -2.10 -23.86
N ARG A 234 -16.25 -3.22 -24.48
CA ARG A 234 -15.59 -4.52 -24.28
C ARG A 234 -14.19 -4.48 -24.89
N ARG A 235 -13.16 -4.60 -24.04
CA ARG A 235 -11.74 -4.59 -24.45
C ARG A 235 -11.24 -5.98 -24.77
N ALA A 236 -11.56 -6.94 -23.92
CA ALA A 236 -11.12 -8.31 -24.08
C ALA A 236 -12.15 -9.27 -23.51
N GLU A 237 -12.05 -10.52 -23.95
CA GLU A 237 -12.77 -11.65 -23.40
C GLU A 237 -11.75 -12.68 -22.97
N TYR A 238 -11.91 -13.17 -21.75
CA TYR A 238 -11.04 -14.19 -21.16
C TYR A 238 -11.88 -15.40 -20.79
N ARG A 239 -11.26 -16.58 -20.87
CA ARG A 239 -11.84 -17.85 -20.44
C ARG A 239 -10.93 -18.43 -19.38
N PRO A 240 -11.35 -18.47 -18.10
CA PRO A 240 -10.49 -18.96 -17.01
C PRO A 240 -9.96 -20.39 -17.18
N LEU A 241 -10.59 -21.20 -18.03
CA LEU A 241 -10.11 -22.55 -18.38
C LEU A 241 -8.96 -22.56 -19.40
N GLU A 242 -8.75 -21.46 -20.13
CA GLU A 242 -7.79 -21.36 -21.24
C GLU A 242 -6.63 -20.39 -20.93
N ILE A 243 -6.73 -19.57 -19.88
CA ILE A 243 -5.73 -18.59 -19.48
C ILE A 243 -5.42 -18.71 -18.00
N THR A 244 -4.15 -18.55 -17.62
CA THR A 244 -3.77 -18.46 -16.21
C THR A 244 -4.15 -17.11 -15.62
N ARG A 245 -4.31 -17.04 -14.29
CA ARG A 245 -4.60 -15.79 -13.59
C ARG A 245 -3.51 -14.75 -13.82
N GLU A 246 -2.25 -15.16 -13.76
CA GLU A 246 -1.10 -14.27 -13.95
C GLU A 246 -1.12 -13.66 -15.36
N ALA A 247 -1.31 -14.49 -16.39
CA ALA A 247 -1.37 -14.02 -17.78
C ALA A 247 -2.56 -13.08 -18.02
N MET A 248 -3.70 -13.32 -17.37
CA MET A 248 -4.85 -12.43 -17.43
C MET A 248 -4.56 -11.08 -16.75
N THR A 249 -3.96 -11.11 -15.55
CA THR A 249 -3.54 -9.91 -14.82
C THR A 249 -2.57 -9.08 -15.66
N ASP A 250 -1.53 -9.71 -16.21
CA ASP A 250 -0.53 -9.07 -17.05
C ASP A 250 -1.14 -8.41 -18.28
N ALA A 251 -2.10 -9.08 -18.94
CA ALA A 251 -2.79 -8.52 -20.09
C ALA A 251 -3.61 -7.27 -19.75
N ILE A 252 -4.31 -7.27 -18.60
CA ILE A 252 -5.07 -6.11 -18.11
C ILE A 252 -4.11 -4.95 -17.75
N CYS A 253 -3.05 -5.24 -17.00
CA CYS A 253 -2.03 -4.25 -16.61
C CYS A 253 -1.31 -3.65 -17.81
N ALA A 254 -0.91 -4.46 -18.79
CA ALA A 254 -0.26 -4.01 -20.00
C ALA A 254 -1.17 -3.05 -20.80
N TRP A 255 -2.48 -3.37 -20.88
CA TRP A 255 -3.45 -2.48 -21.50
C TRP A 255 -3.56 -1.15 -20.75
N MET A 256 -3.66 -1.17 -19.42
CA MET A 256 -3.72 0.03 -18.60
C MET A 256 -2.48 0.90 -18.79
N ALA A 257 -1.29 0.30 -18.76
CA ALA A 257 -0.01 0.99 -18.95
C ALA A 257 0.08 1.64 -20.33
N TRP A 258 -0.30 0.93 -21.40
CA TRP A 258 -0.35 1.49 -22.75
C TRP A 258 -1.37 2.63 -22.87
N HIS A 259 -2.56 2.48 -22.28
CA HIS A 259 -3.63 3.47 -22.41
C HIS A 259 -3.35 4.77 -21.64
N HIS A 260 -2.78 4.68 -20.45
CA HIS A 260 -2.42 5.85 -19.65
C HIS A 260 -1.08 6.45 -20.09
N GLY A 261 -0.13 5.62 -20.56
CA GLY A 261 1.20 6.06 -20.97
C GLY A 261 1.30 6.63 -22.40
N ARG A 262 0.35 6.31 -23.30
CA ARG A 262 0.43 6.74 -24.71
C ARG A 262 0.51 8.26 -24.89
N GLY A 263 -0.17 9.03 -24.03
CA GLY A 263 -0.23 10.49 -24.18
C GLY A 263 1.17 11.09 -24.03
N LEU A 264 1.90 10.62 -23.02
CA LEU A 264 3.27 11.02 -22.77
C LEU A 264 4.20 10.60 -23.92
N LEU A 265 4.00 9.40 -24.47
CA LEU A 265 4.81 8.89 -25.58
C LEU A 265 4.56 9.67 -26.88
N VAL A 266 3.30 9.98 -27.19
CA VAL A 266 2.93 10.81 -28.35
C VAL A 266 3.49 12.22 -28.19
N ILE A 267 3.37 12.83 -27.01
CA ILE A 267 3.97 14.13 -26.71
C ILE A 267 5.48 14.08 -26.87
N SER A 268 6.15 13.03 -26.38
CA SER A 268 7.60 12.88 -26.50
C SER A 268 8.05 12.75 -27.96
N ILE A 269 7.38 11.92 -28.76
CA ILE A 269 7.65 11.78 -30.20
C ILE A 269 7.42 13.10 -30.93
N PHE A 270 6.32 13.79 -30.61
CA PHE A 270 6.01 15.09 -31.18
C PHE A 270 7.09 16.13 -30.85
N LEU A 271 7.50 16.22 -29.58
CA LEU A 271 8.56 17.14 -29.15
C LEU A 271 9.88 16.84 -29.85
N VAL A 272 10.27 15.56 -29.94
CA VAL A 272 11.46 15.14 -30.69
C VAL A 272 11.34 15.58 -32.15
N ALA A 273 10.24 15.26 -32.84
CA ALA A 273 10.04 15.65 -34.23
C ALA A 273 10.04 17.17 -34.44
N LEU A 274 9.40 17.92 -33.54
CA LEU A 274 9.35 19.37 -33.56
C LEU A 274 10.74 19.97 -33.42
N PHE A 275 11.50 19.57 -32.40
CA PHE A 275 12.86 20.09 -32.20
C PHE A 275 13.82 19.66 -33.31
N SER A 276 13.66 18.45 -33.86
CA SER A 276 14.40 18.00 -35.04
C SER A 276 14.12 18.83 -36.28
N ALA A 277 12.88 19.31 -36.46
CA ALA A 277 12.51 20.18 -37.58
C ALA A 277 12.97 21.62 -37.37
N LEU A 278 12.97 22.12 -36.13
CA LEU A 278 13.36 23.48 -35.78
C LEU A 278 14.88 23.67 -35.71
N SER A 279 15.64 22.61 -35.39
CA SER A 279 17.08 22.66 -35.21
C SER A 279 17.78 21.46 -35.84
N PRO A 280 18.58 21.67 -36.91
CA PRO A 280 19.43 20.61 -37.48
C PRO A 280 20.44 20.03 -36.48
N TYR A 281 20.78 20.80 -35.44
CA TYR A 281 21.69 20.38 -34.38
C TYR A 281 21.06 19.38 -33.41
N PHE A 282 19.72 19.27 -33.38
CA PHE A 282 19.02 18.44 -32.40
C PHE A 282 19.39 16.94 -32.50
N TYR A 283 19.56 16.42 -33.72
CA TYR A 283 20.00 15.03 -33.96
C TYR A 283 21.53 14.84 -33.98
N SER A 284 22.31 15.87 -33.67
CA SER A 284 23.77 15.75 -33.69
C SER A 284 24.28 14.88 -32.54
N ALA A 285 25.38 14.17 -32.77
CA ALA A 285 26.06 13.39 -31.73
C ALA A 285 26.49 14.26 -30.54
N SER A 286 26.82 15.54 -30.79
CA SER A 286 27.14 16.53 -29.75
C SER A 286 25.91 16.85 -28.91
N ASN A 287 24.79 17.21 -29.53
CA ASN A 287 23.57 17.50 -28.78
C ASN A 287 23.08 16.29 -27.98
N ALA A 288 23.24 15.07 -28.52
CA ALA A 288 22.94 13.87 -27.76
C ALA A 288 23.84 13.72 -26.52
N THR A 289 25.14 14.02 -26.61
CA THR A 289 26.02 14.03 -25.43
C THR A 289 25.70 15.17 -24.46
N ASP A 290 25.36 16.36 -24.97
CA ASP A 290 24.99 17.54 -24.17
C ASP A 290 23.67 17.32 -23.42
N LEU A 291 22.73 16.58 -24.03
CA LEU A 291 21.50 16.13 -23.37
C LEU A 291 21.76 14.99 -22.39
N LEU A 292 22.73 14.11 -22.62
CA LEU A 292 22.96 13.00 -21.69
C LEU A 292 23.62 13.44 -20.38
N GLU A 293 24.45 14.47 -20.41
CA GLU A 293 25.26 14.89 -19.27
C GLU A 293 24.44 15.37 -18.03
N PRO A 294 23.52 16.35 -18.14
CA PRO A 294 22.70 16.76 -16.99
C PRO A 294 21.64 15.71 -16.63
N TYR A 295 21.09 15.01 -17.62
CA TYR A 295 20.06 14.00 -17.40
C TYR A 295 20.60 12.75 -16.71
N ALA A 296 21.86 12.36 -16.93
CA ALA A 296 22.49 11.27 -16.18
C ALA A 296 22.47 11.55 -14.68
N VAL A 297 22.85 12.76 -14.26
CA VAL A 297 22.85 13.18 -12.85
C VAL A 297 21.42 13.20 -12.28
N THR A 298 20.47 13.81 -12.99
CA THR A 298 19.07 13.84 -12.55
C THR A 298 18.47 12.44 -12.44
N THR A 299 18.83 11.51 -13.33
CA THR A 299 18.29 10.15 -13.32
C THR A 299 18.87 9.32 -12.18
N VAL A 300 20.14 9.52 -11.81
CA VAL A 300 20.71 8.92 -10.59
C VAL A 300 19.95 9.37 -9.35
N LEU A 301 19.65 10.67 -9.23
CA LEU A 301 18.85 11.19 -8.13
C LEU A 301 17.42 10.64 -8.14
N ALA A 302 16.79 10.56 -9.32
CA ALA A 302 15.46 9.98 -9.49
C ALA A 302 15.42 8.50 -9.07
N ALA A 303 16.44 7.71 -9.41
CA ALA A 303 16.55 6.32 -8.98
C ALA A 303 16.62 6.22 -7.44
N GLY A 304 17.34 7.12 -6.78
CA GLY A 304 17.34 7.23 -5.32
C GLY A 304 15.97 7.55 -4.73
N VAL A 305 15.22 8.47 -5.35
CA VAL A 305 13.84 8.80 -4.95
C VAL A 305 12.91 7.59 -5.11
N VAL A 306 13.04 6.83 -6.19
CA VAL A 306 12.23 5.62 -6.43
C VAL A 306 12.45 4.59 -5.33
N VAL A 307 13.68 4.37 -4.87
CA VAL A 307 13.97 3.45 -3.74
C VAL A 307 13.24 3.90 -2.47
N VAL A 308 13.22 5.20 -2.19
CA VAL A 308 12.50 5.76 -1.02
C VAL A 308 10.98 5.61 -1.19
N LEU A 309 10.45 5.88 -2.39
CA LEU A 309 9.01 5.75 -2.68
C LEU A 309 8.54 4.30 -2.53
N ILE A 310 9.33 3.33 -3.00
CA ILE A 310 9.00 1.89 -2.86
C ILE A 310 8.90 1.52 -1.37
N SER A 311 9.72 2.12 -0.51
CA SER A 311 9.64 1.91 0.95
C SER A 311 8.50 2.66 1.65
N GLY A 312 7.61 3.33 0.91
CA GLY A 312 6.45 4.06 1.43
C GLY A 312 6.75 5.43 2.04
N GLY A 313 7.98 5.91 1.89
CA GLY A 313 8.41 7.22 2.38
C GLY A 313 8.42 8.30 1.30
N LEU A 314 8.43 9.55 1.74
CA LEU A 314 8.72 10.73 0.92
C LEU A 314 9.96 11.41 1.52
N ASN A 315 10.99 11.65 0.70
CA ASN A 315 12.20 12.35 1.14
C ASN A 315 12.47 13.59 0.29
N LEU A 316 12.14 14.75 0.86
CA LEU A 316 12.33 16.04 0.20
C LEU A 316 13.77 16.56 0.33
N ALA A 317 14.56 16.01 1.25
CA ALA A 317 15.90 16.49 1.56
C ALA A 317 16.97 15.99 0.57
N ILE A 318 16.67 15.03 -0.33
CA ILE A 318 17.66 14.38 -1.21
C ILE A 318 18.55 15.40 -1.94
N ILE A 319 17.95 16.43 -2.52
CA ILE A 319 18.68 17.48 -3.26
C ILE A 319 19.53 18.32 -2.30
N ALA A 320 19.00 18.72 -1.15
CA ALA A 320 19.75 19.51 -0.17
C ALA A 320 20.91 18.70 0.44
N THR A 321 20.71 17.41 0.69
CA THR A 321 21.74 16.48 1.16
C THR A 321 22.84 16.31 0.11
N ALA A 322 22.48 16.14 -1.16
CA ALA A 322 23.44 16.10 -2.26
C ALA A 322 24.25 17.41 -2.34
N ASN A 323 23.58 18.56 -2.28
CA ASN A 323 24.25 19.86 -2.30
C ASN A 323 25.19 20.08 -1.11
N ALA A 324 24.79 19.66 0.10
CA ALA A 324 25.64 19.73 1.29
C ALA A 324 26.88 18.85 1.16
N SER A 325 26.71 17.64 0.61
CA SER A 325 27.81 16.72 0.31
C SER A 325 28.76 17.33 -0.71
N THR A 326 28.25 17.89 -1.80
CA THR A 326 29.05 18.60 -2.80
C THR A 326 29.81 19.77 -2.17
N LEU A 327 29.14 20.59 -1.36
CA LEU A 327 29.78 21.75 -0.74
C LEU A 327 30.86 21.36 0.27
N LEU A 328 30.62 20.32 1.08
CA LEU A 328 31.65 19.74 1.96
C LEU A 328 32.84 19.25 1.15
N MET A 329 32.59 18.51 0.07
CA MET A 329 33.65 18.01 -0.80
C MET A 329 34.45 19.17 -1.39
N VAL A 330 33.81 20.16 -2.01
CA VAL A 330 34.51 21.31 -2.61
C VAL A 330 35.23 22.15 -1.55
N TRP A 331 34.67 22.29 -0.35
CA TRP A 331 35.34 22.95 0.77
C TRP A 331 36.57 22.17 1.25
N LEU A 332 36.51 20.84 1.34
CA LEU A 332 37.69 20.01 1.66
C LEU A 332 38.75 20.11 0.56
N LEU A 333 38.34 20.07 -0.71
CA LEU A 333 39.22 20.22 -1.87
C LEU A 333 39.96 21.57 -1.88
N ASN A 334 39.30 22.65 -1.45
CA ASN A 334 39.85 24.01 -1.50
C ASN A 334 40.46 24.49 -0.17
N GLY A 335 39.96 24.01 0.97
CA GLY A 335 40.21 24.59 2.30
C GLY A 335 41.03 23.73 3.25
N LEU A 336 41.06 22.40 3.07
CA LEU A 336 41.82 21.48 3.91
C LEU A 336 42.81 20.68 3.05
N ILE A 337 44.00 21.25 2.86
CA ILE A 337 45.20 20.54 2.42
C ILE A 337 44.92 19.65 1.20
N TRP A 338 44.80 20.24 0.01
CA TRP A 338 45.27 19.51 -1.17
C TRP A 338 46.79 19.73 -1.20
N PRO A 339 47.63 18.78 -0.76
CA PRO A 339 49.07 18.95 -0.97
C PRO A 339 49.28 19.03 -2.49
N ASP A 340 50.35 19.67 -2.98
CA ASP A 340 50.71 19.60 -4.41
C ASP A 340 51.26 18.20 -4.77
N VAL A 341 50.46 17.18 -4.48
CA VAL A 341 50.69 15.78 -4.77
C VAL A 341 50.09 15.43 -6.12
N THR A 342 50.84 14.63 -6.86
CA THR A 342 50.52 14.17 -8.21
C THR A 342 50.43 12.65 -8.23
N GLY A 343 49.71 12.10 -9.20
CA GLY A 343 49.63 10.64 -9.38
C GLY A 343 48.81 9.95 -8.29
N ALA A 344 49.33 8.86 -7.71
CA ALA A 344 48.58 7.95 -6.84
C ALA A 344 48.09 8.62 -5.53
N GLU A 345 48.89 9.51 -4.94
CA GLU A 345 48.51 10.21 -3.71
C GLU A 345 47.35 11.18 -3.95
N GLN A 346 47.32 11.83 -5.11
CA GLN A 346 46.21 12.69 -5.52
C GLN A 346 44.89 11.91 -5.63
N ILE A 347 44.95 10.69 -6.17
CA ILE A 347 43.79 9.79 -6.27
C ILE A 347 43.30 9.37 -4.88
N ALA A 348 44.21 9.09 -3.95
CA ALA A 348 43.86 8.75 -2.57
C ALA A 348 43.15 9.90 -1.85
N TRP A 349 43.60 11.14 -2.04
CA TRP A 349 42.92 12.33 -1.51
C TRP A 349 41.54 12.53 -2.11
N ILE A 350 41.39 12.37 -3.44
CA ILE A 350 40.08 12.39 -4.09
C ILE A 350 39.15 11.36 -3.45
N ALA A 351 39.62 10.12 -3.31
CA ALA A 351 38.82 9.04 -2.73
C ALA A 351 38.41 9.35 -1.29
N LEU A 352 39.30 9.93 -0.48
CA LEU A 352 39.00 10.32 0.90
C LEU A 352 37.92 11.42 0.96
N VAL A 353 38.02 12.43 0.09
CA VAL A 353 37.02 13.52 0.02
C VAL A 353 35.66 12.98 -0.42
N PHE A 354 35.62 12.11 -1.42
CA PHE A 354 34.39 11.42 -1.83
C PHE A 354 33.81 10.56 -0.70
N ALA A 355 34.65 9.86 0.06
CA ALA A 355 34.22 9.08 1.21
C ALA A 355 33.62 9.98 2.32
N ALA A 356 34.19 11.15 2.56
CA ALA A 356 33.64 12.14 3.51
C ALA A 356 32.27 12.67 3.04
N GLY A 357 32.14 13.00 1.75
CA GLY A 357 30.86 13.41 1.16
C GLY A 357 29.79 12.32 1.28
N LEU A 358 30.15 11.06 1.02
CA LEU A 358 29.26 9.91 1.15
C LEU A 358 28.87 9.64 2.60
N ALA A 359 29.82 9.76 3.54
CA ALA A 359 29.56 9.62 4.96
C ALA A 359 28.56 10.67 5.47
N LEU A 360 28.63 11.91 4.98
CA LEU A 360 27.65 12.95 5.30
C LEU A 360 26.24 12.57 4.79
N CYS A 361 26.13 12.09 3.55
CA CYS A 361 24.85 11.62 3.00
C CYS A 361 24.25 10.47 3.82
N VAL A 362 25.08 9.49 4.21
CA VAL A 362 24.66 8.37 5.05
C VAL A 362 24.22 8.86 6.42
N ALA A 363 24.97 9.77 7.05
CA ALA A 363 24.61 10.32 8.35
C ALA A 363 23.26 11.03 8.33
N ILE A 364 23.05 11.93 7.35
CA ILE A 364 21.77 12.63 7.18
C ILE A 364 20.64 11.64 6.89
N GLY A 365 20.88 10.66 6.02
CA GLY A 365 19.91 9.61 5.70
C GLY A 365 19.52 8.77 6.91
N VAL A 366 20.49 8.38 7.76
CA VAL A 366 20.24 7.63 9.00
C VAL A 366 19.47 8.48 10.01
N ILE A 367 19.80 9.77 10.15
CA ILE A 367 19.08 10.69 11.05
C ILE A 367 17.62 10.82 10.60
N ASN A 368 17.38 11.15 9.34
CA ASN A 368 16.03 11.29 8.79
C ASN A 368 15.26 9.96 8.91
N GLY A 369 15.91 8.85 8.56
CA GLY A 369 15.35 7.51 8.69
C GLY A 369 14.97 7.19 10.14
N ARG A 370 15.80 7.53 11.12
CA ARG A 370 15.50 7.34 12.55
C ARG A 370 14.39 8.24 13.06
N LEU A 371 14.29 9.49 12.60
CA LEU A 371 13.19 10.38 12.97
C LEU A 371 11.84 9.81 12.53
N VAL A 372 11.79 9.26 11.32
CA VAL A 372 10.60 8.55 10.83
C VAL A 372 10.39 7.25 11.61
N ALA A 373 11.45 6.44 11.74
CA ALA A 373 11.37 5.08 12.26
C ALA A 373 11.08 4.99 13.75
N ILE A 374 11.68 5.85 14.57
CA ILE A 374 11.71 5.71 16.03
C ILE A 374 10.86 6.79 16.68
N VAL A 375 10.94 8.02 16.16
CA VAL A 375 10.24 9.16 16.74
C VAL A 375 8.82 9.28 16.18
N GLY A 376 8.50 8.58 15.08
CA GLY A 376 7.18 8.63 14.45
C GLY A 376 6.88 9.96 13.75
N VAL A 377 7.92 10.73 13.41
CA VAL A 377 7.75 11.98 12.68
C VAL A 377 7.32 11.67 11.26
N HIS A 378 6.31 12.41 10.76
CA HIS A 378 5.86 12.28 9.38
C HIS A 378 7.03 12.45 8.39
N PRO A 379 7.20 11.59 7.36
CA PRO A 379 8.37 11.62 6.46
C PRO A 379 8.67 12.99 5.83
N ILE A 380 7.61 13.73 5.48
CA ILE A 380 7.74 15.11 4.98
C ILE A 380 8.39 16.02 6.02
N LEU A 381 7.93 16.00 7.27
CA LEU A 381 8.48 16.84 8.35
C LEU A 381 9.90 16.43 8.71
N ALA A 382 10.13 15.12 8.79
CA ALA A 382 11.44 14.53 9.07
C ALA A 382 12.50 14.87 8.02
N THR A 383 12.10 15.40 6.85
CA THR A 383 13.03 15.79 5.78
C THR A 383 13.00 17.29 5.49
N LEU A 384 11.88 17.98 5.68
CA LEU A 384 11.74 19.42 5.44
C LEU A 384 12.53 20.28 6.44
N GLU A 385 12.53 19.91 7.72
CA GLU A 385 13.31 20.64 8.74
C GLU A 385 14.83 20.48 8.52
N PRO A 386 15.37 19.26 8.37
CA PRO A 386 16.78 19.07 8.00
C PRO A 386 17.13 19.76 6.67
N MET A 387 16.27 19.72 5.66
CA MET A 387 16.49 20.42 4.39
C MET A 387 16.66 21.93 4.61
N THR A 388 15.80 22.54 5.42
CA THR A 388 15.86 23.97 5.73
C THR A 388 17.13 24.31 6.52
N LEU A 389 17.50 23.47 7.48
CA LEU A 389 18.72 23.63 8.28
C LEU A 389 19.98 23.49 7.42
N ILE A 390 20.03 22.46 6.56
CA ILE A 390 21.11 22.25 5.60
C ILE A 390 21.26 23.46 4.68
N ASN A 391 20.15 23.93 4.10
CA ASN A 391 20.18 25.11 3.22
C ASN A 391 20.60 26.38 3.95
N GLY A 392 20.30 26.51 5.26
CA GLY A 392 20.77 27.62 6.09
C GLY A 392 22.24 27.54 6.50
N VAL A 393 22.79 26.33 6.65
CA VAL A 393 24.20 26.11 7.03
C VAL A 393 25.12 26.14 5.81
N ASN A 394 24.67 25.69 4.65
CA ASN A 394 25.45 25.60 3.41
C ASN A 394 26.20 26.90 3.01
N PRO A 395 25.70 28.11 3.25
CA PRO A 395 26.43 29.35 2.92
C PRO A 395 27.62 29.65 3.85
N TYR A 396 27.70 29.05 5.04
CA TYR A 396 28.72 29.39 6.05
C TYR A 396 30.15 29.08 5.60
N PRO A 397 30.47 27.89 5.05
CA PRO A 397 31.85 27.56 4.66
C PRO A 397 32.38 28.44 3.52
N THR A 398 31.49 29.11 2.79
CA THR A 398 31.83 29.95 1.64
C THR A 398 31.61 31.43 1.89
N ASN A 399 31.15 31.82 3.09
CA ASN A 399 30.64 33.17 3.40
C ASN A 399 29.65 33.69 2.33
N GLY A 400 28.82 32.80 1.77
CA GLY A 400 27.88 33.12 0.69
C GLY A 400 28.52 33.30 -0.70
N GLY A 401 29.82 33.08 -0.83
CA GLY A 401 30.54 33.10 -2.12
C GLY A 401 30.34 31.82 -2.93
N THR A 402 30.60 31.91 -4.23
CA THR A 402 30.69 30.76 -5.13
C THR A 402 32.06 30.10 -5.01
N LEU A 403 32.09 28.79 -4.76
CA LEU A 403 33.32 28.01 -4.86
C LEU A 403 33.62 27.75 -6.34
N SER A 404 34.75 28.27 -6.82
CA SER A 404 35.26 28.08 -8.18
C SER A 404 36.69 27.55 -8.14
N GLY A 405 37.16 26.89 -9.21
CA GLY A 405 38.54 26.41 -9.31
C GLY A 405 38.74 24.93 -8.96
N LEU A 406 37.81 24.07 -9.36
CA LEU A 406 38.01 22.62 -9.29
C LEU A 406 39.21 22.23 -10.19
N ARG A 407 40.13 21.42 -9.66
CA ARG A 407 41.29 20.92 -10.43
C ARG A 407 40.87 19.87 -11.47
N ASP A 408 41.64 19.73 -12.53
CA ASP A 408 41.34 18.89 -13.71
C ASP A 408 40.88 17.44 -13.40
N PRO A 409 41.43 16.71 -12.41
CA PRO A 409 40.96 15.35 -12.12
C PRO A 409 39.52 15.30 -11.61
N VAL A 410 39.08 16.31 -10.87
CA VAL A 410 37.70 16.40 -10.36
C VAL A 410 36.75 16.82 -11.49
N LEU A 411 37.19 17.75 -12.35
CA LEU A 411 36.46 18.13 -13.55
C LEU A 411 36.32 16.96 -14.54
N PHE A 412 37.32 16.09 -14.64
CA PHE A 412 37.27 14.89 -15.44
C PHE A 412 36.25 13.87 -14.91
N ILE A 413 36.09 13.74 -13.59
CA ILE A 413 35.05 12.85 -13.02
C ILE A 413 33.64 13.34 -13.38
N SER A 414 33.46 14.67 -13.44
CA SER A 414 32.17 15.29 -13.79
C SER A 414 31.89 15.20 -15.29
N ASN A 415 32.81 15.71 -16.12
CA ASN A 415 32.57 16.01 -17.54
C ASN A 415 33.58 15.32 -18.47
N GLY A 416 34.45 14.46 -17.94
CA GLY A 416 35.50 13.80 -18.71
C GLY A 416 34.92 12.79 -19.71
N PRO A 417 35.43 12.76 -20.95
CA PRO A 417 34.97 11.79 -21.94
C PRO A 417 35.61 10.41 -21.69
N ILE A 418 34.78 9.37 -21.72
CA ILE A 418 35.18 7.96 -21.80
C ILE A 418 34.48 7.35 -23.02
N PHE A 419 35.23 6.71 -23.92
CA PHE A 419 34.69 6.18 -25.19
C PHE A 419 33.80 7.19 -25.96
N HIS A 420 34.22 8.45 -26.02
CA HIS A 420 33.47 9.56 -26.66
C HIS A 420 32.09 9.87 -26.04
N LYS A 421 31.83 9.39 -24.83
CA LYS A 421 30.61 9.68 -24.06
C LYS A 421 30.97 10.27 -22.69
N PRO A 422 30.08 11.08 -22.07
CA PRO A 422 30.32 11.62 -20.75
C PRO A 422 30.50 10.49 -19.71
N LEU A 423 31.52 10.59 -18.86
CA LEU A 423 31.73 9.64 -17.75
C LEU A 423 30.49 9.55 -16.83
N SER A 424 29.75 10.66 -16.66
CA SER A 424 28.48 10.71 -15.93
C SER A 424 27.44 9.70 -16.42
N LEU A 425 27.41 9.38 -17.73
CA LEU A 425 26.55 8.35 -18.29
C LEU A 425 26.91 6.95 -17.77
N PHE A 426 28.19 6.62 -17.72
CA PHE A 426 28.66 5.33 -17.22
C PHE A 426 28.45 5.21 -15.71
N ILE A 427 28.65 6.30 -14.97
CA ILE A 427 28.32 6.37 -13.54
C ILE A 427 26.81 6.11 -13.35
N PHE A 428 25.96 6.72 -14.18
CA PHE A 428 24.52 6.45 -14.16
C PHE A 428 24.21 4.97 -14.43
N LEU A 429 24.76 4.38 -15.51
CA LEU A 429 24.50 2.97 -15.84
C LEU A 429 24.99 2.03 -14.72
N ALA A 430 26.16 2.31 -14.13
CA ALA A 430 26.68 1.57 -13.00
C ALA A 430 25.79 1.71 -11.76
N ALA A 431 25.33 2.92 -11.45
CA ALA A 431 24.40 3.18 -10.34
C ALA A 431 23.04 2.52 -10.56
N ALA A 432 22.49 2.59 -11.77
CA ALA A 432 21.23 1.93 -12.14
C ALA A 432 21.36 0.41 -12.06
N GLY A 433 22.46 -0.15 -12.57
CA GLY A 433 22.79 -1.57 -12.45
C GLY A 433 22.93 -1.99 -10.98
N ALA A 434 23.62 -1.18 -10.17
CA ALA A 434 23.76 -1.42 -8.73
C ALA A 434 22.40 -1.37 -8.02
N VAL A 435 21.57 -0.35 -8.24
CA VAL A 435 20.22 -0.26 -7.66
C VAL A 435 19.35 -1.43 -8.12
N SER A 436 19.38 -1.78 -9.40
CA SER A 436 18.65 -2.93 -9.93
C SER A 436 19.11 -4.25 -9.30
N PHE A 437 20.42 -4.41 -9.09
CA PHE A 437 20.97 -5.58 -8.41
C PHE A 437 20.60 -5.60 -6.92
N LEU A 438 20.74 -4.47 -6.22
CA LEU A 438 20.35 -4.31 -4.82
C LEU A 438 18.88 -4.64 -4.60
N LEU A 439 17.99 -4.07 -5.42
CA LEU A 439 16.55 -4.33 -5.35
C LEU A 439 16.20 -5.75 -5.80
N GLY A 440 16.81 -6.22 -6.89
CA GLY A 440 16.47 -7.45 -7.59
C GLY A 440 16.99 -8.72 -6.93
N GLN A 441 18.24 -8.69 -6.47
CA GLN A 441 19.03 -9.88 -6.10
C GLN A 441 19.44 -9.88 -4.62
N MET A 442 19.61 -8.71 -3.98
CA MET A 442 20.01 -8.71 -2.57
C MET A 442 18.83 -8.98 -1.63
N PRO A 443 19.06 -9.69 -0.50
CA PRO A 443 18.03 -9.97 0.49
C PRO A 443 17.34 -8.70 1.01
N LEU A 444 18.08 -7.60 1.18
CA LEU A 444 17.52 -6.33 1.62
C LEU A 444 16.52 -5.76 0.60
N GLY A 445 16.86 -5.78 -0.70
CA GLY A 445 15.99 -5.25 -1.74
C GLY A 445 14.77 -6.12 -2.02
N ILE A 446 14.93 -7.45 -1.95
CA ILE A 446 13.81 -8.39 -1.96
C ILE A 446 12.87 -8.07 -0.80
N ARG A 447 13.39 -7.88 0.41
CA ARG A 447 12.58 -7.50 1.57
C ARG A 447 11.90 -6.15 1.38
N ILE A 448 12.58 -5.12 0.86
CA ILE A 448 11.97 -3.81 0.60
C ILE A 448 10.80 -3.93 -0.40
N ARG A 449 10.94 -4.74 -1.47
CA ARG A 449 9.86 -4.95 -2.45
C ARG A 449 8.69 -5.74 -1.88
N ILE A 450 8.98 -6.76 -1.08
CA ILE A 450 7.94 -7.56 -0.43
C ILE A 450 7.21 -6.73 0.66
N VAL A 451 7.95 -5.91 1.40
CA VAL A 451 7.40 -5.00 2.43
C VAL A 451 6.58 -3.87 1.80
N GLY A 452 7.05 -3.34 0.66
CA GLY A 452 6.42 -2.24 -0.06
C GLY A 452 6.23 -0.99 0.82
N SER A 453 5.21 -0.20 0.50
CA SER A 453 4.85 1.00 1.25
C SER A 453 3.97 0.73 2.46
N ASN A 454 3.54 -0.52 2.67
CA ASN A 454 2.59 -0.89 3.69
C ASN A 454 3.08 -2.13 4.45
N LEU A 455 3.82 -1.86 5.52
CA LEU A 455 4.38 -2.86 6.44
C LEU A 455 3.34 -3.87 6.93
N ASN A 456 2.10 -3.43 7.17
CA ASN A 456 1.03 -4.30 7.63
C ASN A 456 0.58 -5.24 6.52
N ALA A 457 0.31 -4.72 5.31
CA ALA A 457 -0.09 -5.55 4.16
C ALA A 457 0.96 -6.62 3.80
N ALA A 458 2.25 -6.29 3.91
CA ALA A 458 3.32 -7.25 3.68
C ALA A 458 3.43 -8.33 4.76
N TRP A 459 3.24 -7.95 6.03
CA TRP A 459 3.21 -8.90 7.13
C TRP A 459 2.02 -9.86 6.99
N PHE A 460 0.83 -9.34 6.63
CA PHE A 460 -0.36 -10.15 6.34
C PHE A 460 -0.16 -11.09 5.14
N SER A 461 0.64 -10.69 4.15
CA SER A 461 1.02 -11.55 3.01
C SER A 461 2.07 -12.63 3.34
N GLY A 462 2.40 -12.85 4.63
CA GLY A 462 3.36 -13.86 5.09
C GLY A 462 4.84 -13.42 5.01
N ALA A 463 5.13 -12.15 4.73
CA ALA A 463 6.49 -11.65 4.68
C ALA A 463 7.04 -11.37 6.09
N ASN A 464 8.26 -11.84 6.37
CA ASN A 464 8.92 -11.57 7.65
C ASN A 464 9.40 -10.11 7.73
N THR A 465 8.53 -9.21 8.19
CA THR A 465 8.79 -7.78 8.36
C THR A 465 9.67 -7.44 9.57
N SER A 466 9.84 -8.38 10.51
CA SER A 466 10.65 -8.17 11.73
C SER A 466 12.15 -7.96 11.46
N ALA A 467 12.61 -8.31 10.25
CA ALA A 467 13.99 -8.14 9.82
C ALA A 467 14.24 -6.85 9.00
N VAL A 468 13.20 -6.01 8.81
CA VAL A 468 13.27 -4.64 8.27
C VAL A 468 12.56 -3.73 9.26
N LEU A 469 13.12 -3.63 10.46
CA LEU A 469 12.58 -2.81 11.54
C LEU A 469 12.84 -1.31 11.26
N ILE A 470 11.86 -0.63 10.66
CA ILE A 470 11.58 0.78 10.92
C ILE A 470 10.32 0.76 11.79
N ARG A 471 10.54 0.81 13.09
CA ARG A 471 9.60 0.41 14.13
C ARG A 471 8.68 1.59 14.50
N SER A 472 7.67 1.90 13.69
CA SER A 472 6.62 2.84 14.12
C SER A 472 5.81 2.22 15.25
N THR A 473 5.97 2.74 16.47
CA THR A 473 4.99 2.58 17.55
C THR A 473 3.73 3.39 17.27
#